data_AF-A0A849J115-F1
#
_entry.id   AF-A0A849J115-F1
#
_cell.length_a   1.000
_cell.length_b   1.000
_cell.length_c   1.000
_cell.angle_alpha   90.00
_cell.angle_beta   90.00
_cell.angle_gamma   90.00
#
_symmetry.space_group_name_H-M   'P 1'
#
loop_
_entity.id
_entity.type
_entity.pdbx_description
1 polymer ?
#
loop_
_entity_poly.entity_id
_entity_poly.type
_entity_poly.pdbx_seq_one_letter_code
_entity_poly.pdbx_strand_id
1 'polypeptide(L)'
;MIGDANGVSLDTLSASSNEPRFIITERLIHWSSALCFLVLLFTGSLLYFPSLAPLIGNRALIVEIHIYAGFLVLLPLLLAVIYSPSHSELRRRLSELASWSASDRAWLKHPTKASWYHGGRFNSGQKLNGAFFLSSLIAMLLSGLVMGLYIPLPLSDRQGATFLHDFGFYIMTIVFLGHLLMVIRHRGSFSQMTFPR
;
A
#
# COMPACT_ATOMS: atom_id res chain seq x y z
N MET A 1 -3.81 64.01 3.83
CA MET A 1 -2.81 63.04 4.33
C MET A 1 -3.55 61.95 5.08
N ILE A 2 -3.91 60.87 4.39
CA ILE A 2 -4.49 59.66 4.97
C ILE A 2 -3.70 58.52 4.33
N GLY A 3 -3.07 57.70 5.15
CA GLY A 3 -2.21 56.59 4.71
C GLY A 3 -3.03 55.33 4.51
N ASP A 4 -2.89 54.73 3.33
CA ASP A 4 -3.43 53.41 3.04
C ASP A 4 -2.35 52.36 3.30
N ALA A 5 -2.39 51.80 4.51
CA ALA A 5 -1.75 50.56 4.85
C ALA A 5 -2.54 49.40 4.24
N ASN A 6 -2.14 48.91 3.07
CA ASN A 6 -2.58 47.61 2.54
C ASN A 6 -1.57 47.02 1.55
N GLY A 7 -0.27 47.16 1.87
CA GLY A 7 0.82 46.43 1.20
C GLY A 7 0.88 44.97 1.65
N VAL A 8 -0.22 44.22 1.54
CA VAL A 8 -0.15 42.75 1.57
C VAL A 8 0.36 42.33 0.20
N SER A 9 1.69 42.22 0.11
CA SER A 9 2.38 41.71 -1.07
C SER A 9 1.83 40.33 -1.43
N LEU A 10 1.35 40.20 -2.68
CA LEU A 10 0.92 38.93 -3.28
C LEU A 10 2.01 37.85 -3.27
N ASP A 11 3.25 38.25 -2.98
CA ASP A 11 4.41 37.36 -2.75
C ASP A 11 4.23 36.44 -1.54
N THR A 12 3.36 36.79 -0.58
CA THR A 12 3.05 35.93 0.58
C THR A 12 2.10 34.75 0.25
N LEU A 13 1.38 34.80 -0.87
CA LEU A 13 0.47 33.71 -1.30
C LEU A 13 1.17 32.67 -2.18
N SER A 14 2.42 32.93 -2.60
CA SER A 14 3.25 32.03 -3.40
C SER A 14 4.46 31.51 -2.64
N ALA A 15 4.36 31.39 -1.31
CA ALA A 15 5.19 30.42 -0.60
C ALA A 15 4.73 29.03 -1.07
N SER A 16 5.24 28.56 -2.21
CA SER A 16 5.19 27.16 -2.58
C SER A 16 5.75 26.41 -1.40
N SER A 17 4.88 25.79 -0.61
CA SER A 17 5.30 25.02 0.54
C SER A 17 6.29 23.98 0.02
N ASN A 18 7.54 24.10 0.42
CA ASN A 18 8.63 23.20 0.05
C ASN A 18 8.49 21.87 0.82
N GLU A 19 7.25 21.46 1.03
CA GLU A 19 6.81 20.31 1.80
C GLU A 19 7.02 19.07 0.92
N PRO A 20 7.78 18.08 1.41
CA PRO A 20 7.99 16.86 0.64
C PRO A 20 6.65 16.15 0.40
N ARG A 21 6.45 15.67 -0.84
CA ARG A 21 5.25 14.89 -1.20
C ARG A 21 5.06 13.68 -0.28
N PHE A 22 6.15 13.03 0.11
CA PHE A 22 6.15 11.91 1.06
C PHE A 22 7.15 12.14 2.18
N ILE A 23 6.68 11.99 3.43
CA ILE A 23 7.54 12.07 4.62
C ILE A 23 8.35 10.78 4.81
N ILE A 24 9.40 10.83 5.64
CA ILE A 24 10.26 9.68 5.93
C ILE A 24 9.45 8.48 6.43
N THR A 25 8.48 8.71 7.32
CA THR A 25 7.61 7.67 7.86
C THR A 25 6.81 6.95 6.77
N GLU A 26 6.22 7.67 5.81
CA GLU A 26 5.48 7.07 4.69
C GLU A 26 6.40 6.20 3.82
N ARG A 27 7.63 6.66 3.56
CA ARG A 27 8.63 5.90 2.79
C ARG A 27 9.05 4.63 3.52
N LEU A 28 9.30 4.72 4.83
CA LEU A 28 9.65 3.56 5.66
C LEU A 28 8.54 2.52 5.68
N ILE A 29 7.27 2.94 5.89
CA ILE A 29 6.12 2.05 5.82
C ILE A 29 6.05 1.39 4.45
N HIS A 30 6.13 2.18 3.37
CA HIS A 30 6.07 1.64 2.02
C HIS A 30 7.17 0.60 1.74
N TRP A 31 8.43 0.94 1.98
CA TRP A 31 9.55 0.05 1.67
C TRP A 31 9.60 -1.20 2.55
N SER A 32 9.28 -1.07 3.84
CA SER A 32 9.22 -2.23 4.74
C SER A 32 8.07 -3.18 4.36
N SER A 33 6.87 -2.65 4.11
CA SER A 33 5.74 -3.45 3.62
C SER A 33 6.00 -4.03 2.23
N ALA A 34 6.64 -3.29 1.31
CA ALA A 34 6.99 -3.77 -0.01
C ALA A 34 7.99 -4.94 0.05
N LEU A 35 9.01 -4.84 0.91
CA LEU A 35 9.95 -5.94 1.13
C LEU A 35 9.25 -7.18 1.69
N CYS A 36 8.41 -7.01 2.71
CA CYS A 36 7.64 -8.12 3.29
C CYS A 36 6.69 -8.75 2.25
N PHE A 37 6.04 -7.92 1.43
CA PHE A 37 5.17 -8.40 0.34
C PHE A 37 5.96 -9.21 -0.70
N LEU A 38 7.17 -8.79 -1.07
CA LEU A 38 8.02 -9.57 -1.99
C LEU A 38 8.44 -10.91 -1.39
N VAL A 39 8.76 -10.95 -0.09
CA VAL A 39 9.04 -12.20 0.63
C VAL A 39 7.81 -13.10 0.63
N LEU A 40 6.62 -12.57 0.93
CA LEU A 40 5.35 -13.30 0.89
C LEU A 40 5.05 -13.86 -0.50
N LEU A 41 5.24 -13.05 -1.55
CA LEU A 41 5.03 -13.45 -2.94
C LEU A 41 5.98 -14.58 -3.34
N PHE A 42 7.25 -14.47 -2.98
CA PHE A 42 8.26 -15.48 -3.28
C PHE A 42 8.01 -16.79 -2.53
N THR A 43 7.84 -16.72 -1.21
CA THR A 43 7.56 -17.91 -0.38
C THR A 43 6.21 -18.54 -0.73
N GLY A 44 5.17 -17.75 -0.99
CA GLY A 44 3.88 -18.23 -1.47
C GLY A 44 3.99 -18.96 -2.80
N SER A 45 4.80 -18.44 -3.74
CA SER A 45 5.07 -19.13 -5.01
C SER A 45 5.71 -20.51 -4.79
N LEU A 46 6.74 -20.59 -3.94
CA LEU A 46 7.38 -21.87 -3.58
C LEU A 46 6.38 -22.86 -2.97
N LEU A 47 5.52 -22.39 -2.07
CA LEU A 47 4.55 -23.25 -1.37
C LEU A 47 3.38 -23.69 -2.27
N TYR A 48 3.01 -22.88 -3.26
CA TYR A 48 1.87 -23.10 -4.13
C TYR A 48 2.21 -23.96 -5.35
N PHE A 49 3.33 -23.71 -6.04
CA PHE A 49 3.67 -24.43 -7.27
C PHE A 49 4.47 -25.71 -6.99
N PRO A 50 3.93 -26.91 -7.29
CA PRO A 50 4.63 -28.17 -7.03
C PRO A 50 5.96 -28.29 -7.79
N SER A 51 6.08 -27.64 -8.95
CA SER A 51 7.29 -27.61 -9.78
C SER A 51 8.47 -26.91 -9.10
N LEU A 52 8.22 -26.05 -8.11
CA LEU A 52 9.24 -25.38 -7.32
C LEU A 52 9.65 -26.18 -6.07
N ALA A 53 8.91 -27.25 -5.72
CA ALA A 53 9.22 -28.08 -4.56
C ALA A 53 10.65 -28.63 -4.52
N PRO A 54 11.30 -29.01 -5.64
CA PRO A 54 12.71 -29.44 -5.62
C PRO A 54 13.69 -28.35 -5.16
N LEU A 55 13.32 -27.07 -5.24
CA LEU A 55 14.12 -25.94 -4.76
C LEU A 55 14.00 -25.76 -3.24
N ILE A 56 13.01 -26.40 -2.62
CA ILE A 56 12.69 -26.26 -1.21
C ILE A 56 13.44 -27.32 -0.42
N GLY A 57 14.60 -26.97 0.12
CA GLY A 57 15.35 -27.87 1.02
C GLY A 57 14.62 -28.09 2.35
N ASN A 58 14.06 -27.03 2.92
CA ASN A 58 13.33 -27.07 4.19
C ASN A 58 11.99 -26.36 4.07
N ARG A 59 10.92 -27.12 3.81
CA ARG A 59 9.56 -26.56 3.65
C ARG A 59 9.05 -25.91 4.93
N ALA A 60 9.40 -26.46 6.10
CA ALA A 60 8.99 -25.90 7.39
C ALA A 60 9.56 -24.48 7.57
N LEU A 61 10.83 -24.28 7.24
CA LEU A 61 11.45 -22.95 7.27
C LEU A 61 10.76 -21.96 6.31
N ILE A 62 10.40 -22.38 5.09
CA ILE A 62 9.68 -21.51 4.15
C ILE A 62 8.30 -21.12 4.70
N VAL A 63 7.58 -22.05 5.32
CA VAL A 63 6.31 -21.78 5.97
C VAL A 63 6.48 -20.80 7.13
N GLU A 64 7.49 -20.98 7.99
CA GLU A 64 7.78 -20.06 9.09
C GLU A 64 8.07 -18.64 8.58
N ILE A 65 8.96 -18.51 7.58
CA ILE A 65 9.27 -17.23 6.96
C ILE A 65 8.00 -16.58 6.39
N HIS A 66 7.16 -17.35 5.71
CA HIS A 66 5.90 -16.85 5.14
C HIS A 66 4.96 -16.33 6.23
N ILE A 67 4.79 -17.08 7.32
CA ILE A 67 3.95 -16.68 8.46
C ILE A 67 4.48 -15.39 9.11
N TYR A 68 5.77 -15.33 9.43
CA TYR A 68 6.36 -14.14 10.03
C TYR A 68 6.27 -12.92 9.11
N ALA A 69 6.55 -13.08 7.81
CA ALA A 69 6.37 -12.02 6.83
C ALA A 69 4.92 -11.54 6.74
N GLY A 70 3.96 -12.46 6.90
CA GLY A 70 2.51 -12.17 6.93
C GLY A 70 2.10 -11.23 8.07
N PHE A 71 2.69 -11.40 9.26
CA PHE A 71 2.48 -10.46 10.36
C PHE A 71 3.25 -9.16 10.16
N LEU A 72 4.51 -9.24 9.70
CA LEU A 72 5.40 -8.10 9.54
C LEU A 72 4.93 -7.14 8.44
N VAL A 73 4.18 -7.58 7.43
CA VAL A 73 3.75 -6.71 6.33
C VAL A 73 2.83 -5.56 6.78
N LEU A 74 2.01 -5.77 7.82
CA LEU A 74 1.11 -4.74 8.38
C LEU A 74 1.71 -4.02 9.59
N LEU A 75 2.71 -4.62 10.23
CA LEU A 75 3.30 -4.10 11.47
C LEU A 75 3.83 -2.66 11.34
N PRO A 76 4.58 -2.24 10.29
CA PRO A 76 5.05 -0.87 10.14
C PRO A 76 3.92 0.17 10.13
N LEU A 77 2.81 -0.13 9.44
CA LEU A 77 1.65 0.75 9.40
C LEU A 77 0.98 0.84 10.78
N LEU A 78 0.81 -0.29 11.46
CA LEU A 78 0.22 -0.32 12.81
C LEU A 78 1.07 0.47 13.81
N LEU A 79 2.38 0.24 13.83
CA LEU A 79 3.31 0.96 14.70
C LEU A 79 3.28 2.47 14.42
N ALA A 80 3.24 2.87 13.15
CA ALA A 80 3.16 4.28 12.80
C ALA A 80 1.85 4.94 13.25
N VAL A 81 0.72 4.23 13.17
CA VAL A 81 -0.57 4.73 13.63
C VAL A 81 -0.65 4.83 15.16
N ILE A 82 -0.02 3.91 15.88
CA ILE A 82 -0.03 3.81 17.36
C ILE A 82 0.99 4.73 18.02
N TYR A 83 2.21 4.84 17.48
CA TYR A 83 3.35 5.46 18.18
C TYR A 83 3.92 6.72 17.53
N SER A 84 3.46 7.15 16.35
CA SER A 84 4.08 8.31 15.69
C SER A 84 3.81 9.62 16.44
N PRO A 85 4.82 10.33 16.98
CA PRO A 85 4.65 11.63 17.66
C PRO A 85 3.96 12.68 16.77
N SER A 86 4.03 12.48 15.45
CA SER A 86 3.41 13.25 14.38
C SER A 86 1.97 12.77 14.08
N HIS A 87 1.24 12.24 15.06
CA HIS A 87 -0.10 11.68 14.87
C HIS A 87 -1.03 12.60 14.07
N SER A 88 -0.93 13.93 14.20
CA SER A 88 -1.74 14.86 13.40
C SER A 88 -1.40 14.79 11.91
N GLU A 89 -0.13 14.83 11.53
CA GLU A 89 0.29 14.89 10.13
C GLU A 89 0.14 13.54 9.44
N LEU A 90 0.66 12.44 10.00
CA LEU A 90 0.48 11.12 9.39
C LEU A 90 -1.01 10.75 9.29
N ARG A 91 -1.84 11.04 10.31
CA ARG A 91 -3.29 10.77 10.21
C ARG A 91 -3.97 11.67 9.19
N ARG A 92 -3.59 12.95 9.08
CA ARG A 92 -4.09 13.85 8.03
C ARG A 92 -3.75 13.26 6.65
N ARG A 93 -2.52 12.78 6.47
CA ARG A 93 -2.06 12.18 5.22
C ARG A 93 -2.75 10.87 4.87
N LEU A 94 -2.95 10.00 5.85
CA LEU A 94 -3.74 8.77 5.69
C LEU A 94 -5.22 9.06 5.42
N SER A 95 -5.78 10.09 6.07
CA SER A 95 -7.16 10.55 5.83
C SER A 95 -7.32 11.11 4.41
N GLU A 96 -6.35 11.86 3.89
CA GLU A 96 -6.34 12.30 2.49
C GLU A 96 -6.29 11.13 1.50
N LEU A 97 -5.56 10.07 1.83
CA LEU A 97 -5.50 8.84 1.01
C LEU A 97 -6.84 8.07 1.07
N ALA A 98 -7.46 8.01 2.25
CA ALA A 98 -8.72 7.30 2.50
C ALA A 98 -9.97 8.08 2.07
N SER A 99 -9.86 9.40 1.86
CA SER A 99 -10.99 10.25 1.46
C SER A 99 -11.24 10.15 -0.06
N TRP A 100 -12.49 9.91 -0.44
CA TRP A 100 -12.91 9.78 -1.84
C TRP A 100 -13.78 10.97 -2.25
N SER A 101 -13.30 11.77 -3.19
CA SER A 101 -14.03 12.91 -3.76
C SER A 101 -15.06 12.46 -4.81
N ALA A 102 -15.94 13.37 -5.23
CA ALA A 102 -16.84 13.12 -6.36
C ALA A 102 -16.06 12.86 -7.66
N SER A 103 -14.93 13.54 -7.84
CA SER A 103 -14.03 13.32 -8.99
C SER A 103 -13.39 11.93 -8.95
N ASP A 104 -12.97 11.45 -7.77
CA ASP A 104 -12.42 10.10 -7.62
C ASP A 104 -13.46 9.04 -8.03
N ARG A 105 -14.73 9.23 -7.63
CA ARG A 105 -15.84 8.36 -8.03
C ARG A 105 -16.15 8.43 -9.54
N ALA A 106 -16.04 9.62 -10.15
CA ALA A 106 -16.21 9.78 -11.59
C ALA A 106 -15.10 9.07 -12.37
N TRP A 107 -13.85 9.15 -11.88
CA TRP A 107 -12.71 8.44 -12.45
C TRP A 107 -12.90 6.92 -12.39
N LEU A 108 -13.39 6.36 -11.27
CA LEU A 108 -13.67 4.92 -11.17
C LEU A 108 -14.69 4.42 -12.20
N LYS A 109 -15.68 5.24 -12.57
CA LYS A 109 -16.70 4.88 -13.57
C LYS A 109 -16.15 4.95 -15.00
N HIS A 110 -15.29 5.93 -15.29
CA HIS A 110 -14.77 6.18 -16.62
C HIS A 110 -13.27 6.53 -16.60
N PRO A 111 -12.39 5.56 -16.28
CA PRO A 111 -10.97 5.83 -16.06
C PRO A 111 -10.24 6.31 -17.32
N THR A 112 -10.79 6.03 -18.51
CA THR A 112 -10.24 6.47 -19.81
C THR A 112 -10.73 7.86 -20.26
N LYS A 113 -11.83 8.36 -19.68
CA LYS A 113 -12.45 9.66 -20.05
C LYS A 113 -12.28 10.72 -18.99
N ALA A 114 -12.05 10.33 -17.74
CA ALA A 114 -11.78 11.26 -16.67
C ALA A 114 -10.40 11.87 -16.88
N SER A 115 -10.37 13.18 -17.22
CA SER A 115 -9.16 13.99 -17.10
C SER A 115 -8.52 13.68 -15.75
N TRP A 116 -7.23 13.34 -15.75
CA TRP A 116 -6.45 13.06 -14.55
C TRP A 116 -6.62 14.25 -13.61
N TYR A 117 -7.49 14.14 -12.60
CA TYR A 117 -7.68 15.23 -11.65
C TYR A 117 -6.43 15.33 -10.78
N HIS A 118 -5.78 16.49 -10.84
CA HIS A 118 -4.52 16.79 -10.14
C HIS A 118 -4.73 17.53 -8.81
N GLY A 119 -5.98 17.74 -8.35
CA GLY A 119 -6.25 18.65 -7.23
C GLY A 119 -5.97 18.10 -5.83
N GLY A 120 -5.28 16.96 -5.71
CA GLY A 120 -4.87 16.39 -4.42
C GLY A 120 -3.52 15.69 -4.50
N ARG A 121 -2.87 15.47 -3.35
CA ARG A 121 -1.54 14.84 -3.29
C ARG A 121 -1.51 13.45 -3.93
N PHE A 122 -2.62 12.72 -3.90
CA PHE A 122 -2.79 11.40 -4.49
C PHE A 122 -3.77 11.46 -5.66
N ASN A 123 -3.40 10.86 -6.79
CA ASN A 123 -4.35 10.63 -7.87
C ASN A 123 -5.29 9.45 -7.53
N SER A 124 -6.44 9.37 -8.21
CA SER A 124 -7.46 8.35 -7.94
C SER A 124 -6.94 6.92 -8.11
N GLY A 125 -5.99 6.68 -9.03
CA GLY A 125 -5.33 5.38 -9.20
C GLY A 125 -4.42 5.00 -8.03
N GLN A 126 -3.70 5.96 -7.44
CA GLN A 126 -2.89 5.74 -6.23
C GLN A 126 -3.78 5.42 -5.02
N LYS A 127 -4.91 6.12 -4.88
CA LYS A 127 -5.90 5.83 -3.82
C LYS A 127 -6.49 4.43 -3.98
N LEU A 128 -6.91 4.07 -5.19
CA LEU A 128 -7.44 2.73 -5.49
C LEU A 128 -6.41 1.65 -5.20
N ASN A 129 -5.17 1.83 -5.66
CA ASN A 129 -4.10 0.86 -5.44
C ASN A 129 -3.78 0.71 -3.95
N GLY A 130 -3.69 1.82 -3.21
CA GLY A 130 -3.45 1.82 -1.76
C GLY A 130 -4.57 1.10 -1.00
N ALA A 131 -5.83 1.41 -1.31
CA ALA A 131 -6.99 0.74 -0.72
C ALA A 131 -7.01 -0.76 -1.06
N PHE A 132 -6.80 -1.11 -2.32
CA PHE A 132 -6.74 -2.50 -2.78
C PHE A 132 -5.68 -3.30 -2.03
N PHE A 133 -4.43 -2.81 -1.96
CA PHE A 133 -3.35 -3.53 -1.29
C PHE A 133 -3.59 -3.65 0.21
N LEU A 134 -4.04 -2.57 0.89
CA LEU A 134 -4.33 -2.64 2.32
C LEU A 134 -5.43 -3.64 2.64
N SER A 135 -6.56 -3.58 1.92
CA SER A 135 -7.67 -4.53 2.12
C SER A 135 -7.27 -5.96 1.78
N SER A 136 -6.49 -6.15 0.71
CA SER A 136 -6.03 -7.49 0.30
C SER A 136 -5.04 -8.06 1.30
N LEU A 137 -4.08 -7.28 1.82
CA LEU A 137 -3.16 -7.74 2.86
C LEU A 137 -3.90 -8.19 4.14
N ILE A 138 -4.96 -7.47 4.53
CA ILE A 138 -5.81 -7.88 5.66
C ILE A 138 -6.53 -9.20 5.34
N ALA A 139 -7.14 -9.34 4.15
CA ALA A 139 -7.81 -10.57 3.74
C ALA A 139 -6.85 -11.77 3.65
N MET A 140 -5.63 -11.55 3.14
CA MET A 140 -4.57 -12.55 3.06
C MET A 140 -4.07 -12.96 4.44
N LEU A 141 -3.92 -12.02 5.38
CA LEU A 141 -3.56 -12.33 6.76
C LEU A 141 -4.67 -13.15 7.44
N LEU A 142 -5.94 -12.75 7.32
CA LEU A 142 -7.05 -13.47 7.94
C LEU A 142 -7.20 -14.90 7.39
N SER A 143 -7.13 -15.08 6.07
CA SER A 143 -7.14 -16.41 5.45
C SER A 143 -5.91 -17.25 5.85
N GLY A 144 -4.72 -16.63 5.88
CA GLY A 144 -3.49 -17.27 6.34
C GLY A 144 -3.54 -17.70 7.80
N LEU A 145 -4.18 -16.92 8.68
CA LEU A 145 -4.40 -17.29 10.08
C LEU A 145 -5.30 -18.53 10.21
N VAL A 146 -6.37 -18.62 9.42
CA VAL A 146 -7.23 -19.81 9.37
C VAL A 146 -6.45 -21.05 8.94
N MET A 147 -5.58 -20.92 7.93
CA MET A 147 -4.75 -22.02 7.44
C MET A 147 -3.62 -22.39 8.40
N GLY A 148 -2.97 -21.41 9.01
CA GLY A 148 -1.75 -21.58 9.80
C GLY A 148 -1.97 -21.94 11.27
N LEU A 149 -3.06 -21.47 11.89
CA LEU A 149 -3.32 -21.68 13.33
C LEU A 149 -4.26 -22.85 13.63
N TYR A 150 -4.56 -23.71 12.65
CA TYR A 150 -5.50 -24.84 12.81
C TYR A 150 -6.78 -24.45 13.56
N ILE A 151 -7.36 -23.29 13.20
CA ILE A 151 -8.57 -22.79 13.86
C ILE A 151 -9.70 -23.81 13.63
N PRO A 152 -10.43 -24.28 14.67
CA PRO A 152 -11.45 -25.32 14.56
C PRO A 152 -12.74 -24.78 13.91
N LEU A 153 -12.63 -24.43 12.63
CA LEU A 153 -13.73 -23.95 11.81
C LEU A 153 -14.35 -25.09 10.98
N PRO A 154 -15.64 -24.95 10.59
CA PRO A 154 -16.27 -25.80 9.60
C PRO A 154 -15.41 -26.01 8.34
N LEU A 155 -15.55 -27.16 7.69
CA LEU A 155 -14.77 -27.47 6.49
C LEU A 155 -14.99 -26.44 5.37
N SER A 156 -16.22 -25.95 5.21
CA SER A 156 -16.57 -24.89 4.25
C SER A 156 -15.73 -23.64 4.43
N ASP A 157 -15.51 -23.23 5.68
CA ASP A 157 -14.84 -21.98 6.01
C ASP A 157 -13.33 -22.10 5.80
N ARG A 158 -12.76 -23.26 6.11
CA ARG A 158 -11.35 -23.57 5.84
C ARG A 158 -11.06 -23.66 4.34
N GLN A 159 -11.98 -24.26 3.57
CA GLN A 159 -11.91 -24.28 2.11
C GLN A 159 -12.03 -22.87 1.53
N GLY A 160 -12.97 -22.07 2.05
CA GLY A 160 -13.13 -20.67 1.67
C GLY A 160 -11.88 -19.84 1.93
N ALA A 161 -11.23 -20.03 3.08
CA ALA A 161 -9.96 -19.37 3.41
C ALA A 161 -8.84 -19.77 2.44
N THR A 162 -8.71 -21.07 2.14
CA THR A 162 -7.71 -21.58 1.18
C THR A 162 -7.93 -20.97 -0.20
N PHE A 163 -9.18 -21.01 -0.68
CA PHE A 163 -9.55 -20.41 -1.96
C PHE A 163 -9.25 -18.92 -2.01
N LEU A 164 -9.64 -18.16 -0.97
CA LEU A 164 -9.39 -16.72 -0.90
C LEU A 164 -7.89 -16.41 -0.91
N HIS A 165 -7.08 -17.20 -0.20
CA HIS A 165 -5.64 -17.04 -0.13
C HIS A 165 -4.98 -17.30 -1.50
N ASP A 166 -5.30 -18.43 -2.12
CA ASP A 166 -4.75 -18.83 -3.42
C ASP A 166 -5.19 -17.87 -4.54
N PHE A 167 -6.48 -17.51 -4.58
CA PHE A 167 -6.99 -16.57 -5.56
C PHE A 167 -6.44 -15.15 -5.33
N GLY A 168 -6.36 -14.74 -4.06
CA GLY A 168 -5.76 -13.48 -3.65
C GLY A 168 -4.31 -13.35 -4.09
N PHE A 169 -3.51 -14.41 -3.97
CA PHE A 169 -2.14 -14.46 -4.47
C PHE A 169 -2.06 -14.09 -5.97
N TYR A 170 -2.89 -14.68 -6.82
CA TYR A 170 -2.89 -14.36 -8.26
C TYR A 170 -3.30 -12.91 -8.55
N ILE A 171 -4.40 -12.47 -7.96
CA ILE A 171 -4.92 -11.11 -8.20
C ILE A 171 -3.91 -10.06 -7.72
N MET A 172 -3.36 -10.22 -6.51
CA MET A 172 -2.34 -9.32 -6.00
C MET A 172 -1.07 -9.34 -6.84
N THR A 173 -0.65 -10.49 -7.37
CA THR A 173 0.50 -10.58 -8.28
C THR A 173 0.28 -9.75 -9.54
N ILE A 174 -0.87 -9.90 -10.19
CA ILE A 174 -1.22 -9.14 -11.41
C ILE A 174 -1.22 -7.64 -11.14
N VAL A 175 -1.89 -7.20 -10.06
CA VAL A 175 -1.97 -5.78 -9.69
C VAL A 175 -0.59 -5.23 -9.31
N PHE A 176 0.23 -6.01 -8.61
CA PHE A 176 1.61 -5.65 -8.28
C PHE A 176 2.46 -5.44 -9.54
N LEU A 177 2.39 -6.35 -10.52
CA LEU A 177 3.10 -6.19 -11.78
C LEU A 177 2.64 -4.94 -12.53
N GLY A 178 1.33 -4.67 -12.56
CA GLY A 178 0.79 -3.43 -13.14
C GLY A 178 1.33 -2.17 -12.44
N HIS A 179 1.38 -2.17 -11.11
CA HIS A 179 1.97 -1.10 -10.31
C HIS A 179 3.46 -0.91 -10.62
N LEU A 180 4.25 -1.99 -10.66
CA LEU A 180 5.67 -1.96 -10.95
C LEU A 180 5.95 -1.40 -12.36
N LEU A 181 5.19 -1.85 -13.36
CA LEU A 181 5.29 -1.33 -14.74
C LEU A 181 4.99 0.16 -14.83
N MET A 182 4.00 0.65 -14.08
CA MET A 182 3.66 2.08 -14.01
C MET A 182 4.80 2.90 -13.41
N VAL A 183 5.44 2.42 -12.34
CA VAL A 183 6.58 3.09 -11.70
C VAL A 183 7.80 3.13 -12.63
N ILE A 184 8.10 2.03 -13.32
CA ILE A 184 9.23 1.97 -14.27
C ILE A 184 9.02 2.93 -15.44
N ARG A 185 7.79 3.04 -15.96
CA ARG A 185 7.45 3.95 -17.05
C ARG A 185 7.48 5.42 -16.63
N HIS A 186 7.22 5.74 -15.36
CA HIS A 186 7.20 7.10 -14.83
C HIS A 186 8.35 7.30 -13.84
N ARG A 187 9.57 7.54 -14.34
CA ARG A 187 10.79 7.68 -13.53
C ARG A 187 10.69 8.70 -12.38
N GLY A 188 9.88 9.76 -12.55
CA GLY A 188 9.62 10.75 -11.50
C GLY A 188 8.82 10.23 -10.30
N SER A 189 8.15 9.07 -10.42
CA SER A 189 7.48 8.42 -9.29
C SER A 189 8.45 7.68 -8.38
N PHE A 190 9.55 7.13 -8.92
CA PHE A 190 10.56 6.43 -8.12
C PHE A 190 11.36 7.38 -7.24
N SER A 191 11.79 8.53 -7.79
CA SER A 191 12.53 9.55 -7.02
C SER A 191 11.72 10.12 -5.84
N GLN A 192 10.39 10.04 -5.90
CA GLN A 192 9.52 10.43 -4.80
C GLN A 192 9.50 9.44 -3.64
N MET A 193 10.11 8.26 -3.77
CA MET A 193 10.20 7.24 -2.72
C MET A 193 11.63 7.03 -2.20
N THR A 194 12.65 7.66 -2.77
CA THR A 194 14.05 7.59 -2.30
C THR A 194 14.30 8.54 -1.12
N PHE A 195 15.12 8.16 -0.14
CA PHE A 195 15.43 9.06 0.97
C PHE A 195 16.21 10.30 0.48
N PRO A 196 15.90 11.51 0.99
CA PRO A 196 16.72 12.69 0.70
C PRO A 196 18.16 12.45 1.15
N ARG A 197 19.11 12.95 0.37
CA ARG A 197 20.55 12.91 0.68
C ARG A 197 20.90 13.96 1.71
#